data_AF-A0A222TA83-F1
#
_entry.id   AF-A0A222TA83-F1
#
_cell.length_a   1.000
_cell.length_b   1.000
_cell.length_c   1.000
_cell.angle_alpha   90.00
_cell.angle_beta   90.00
_cell.angle_gamma   90.00
#
_symmetry.space_group_name_H-M   'P 1'
#
loop_
_entity.id
_entity.type
_entity.pdbx_description
1 polymer ?
#
loop_
_entity_poly.entity_id
_entity_poly.type
_entity_poly.pdbx_seq_one_letter_code
_entity_poly.pdbx_strand_id
1 'polypeptide(L)'
;MPTLGTPITTLGGLEGIPGGYGAQLRWARTRAKALRTEFAATGTPDSVTTCDLVTLPYPTRFGLFRASRAIAPFLAITNRMLVVRWTESDGRRRVLLFEPSDVQLGRNTPYFAALSRRTPAPVRSLMVTEHGTVLGHLAGLGIAPEDVDYLLFDHLHTQDLRRWIGTSTPQPDFGDGPLEPVFPHAKVIVQRRELLAMSELHPLQQPWYQPDAYRDVRPEAFLAVDGSLLLGPGVAVIATPGHVLGNQTLLLNTSSGIWASSENAIAAECLTPEHSRMPGIARWARAWQQEVVLNANTIETTAEQYNSLVIEKTLVDRSQADPRFLQFFPSSELTAAWTNPGTSPTFTHKAVTHR
;
A
#
# COMPACT_ATOMS: atom_id res chain seq x y z
N MET A 1 -1.78 4.07 27.89
CA MET A 1 -1.90 4.58 26.51
C MET A 1 -3.24 4.14 25.97
N PRO A 2 -4.00 4.99 25.26
CA PRO A 2 -5.20 4.52 24.57
C PRO A 2 -4.80 3.34 23.67
N THR A 3 -5.49 2.22 23.81
CA THR A 3 -5.22 1.01 23.03
C THR A 3 -5.50 1.31 21.56
N LEU A 4 -4.49 1.15 20.70
CA LEU A 4 -4.65 1.27 19.25
C LEU A 4 -5.49 0.11 18.75
N GLY A 5 -6.75 0.38 18.41
CA GLY A 5 -7.67 -0.62 17.87
C GLY A 5 -7.85 -1.86 18.74
N THR A 6 -8.48 -2.88 18.16
CA THR A 6 -8.66 -4.22 18.76
C THR A 6 -7.91 -5.27 17.93
N PRO A 7 -7.12 -6.17 18.53
CA PRO A 7 -6.43 -7.23 17.80
C PRO A 7 -7.38 -8.16 17.02
N ILE A 8 -7.05 -8.41 15.75
CA ILE A 8 -7.71 -9.40 14.91
C ILE A 8 -6.91 -10.70 15.00
N THR A 9 -7.47 -11.69 15.70
CA THR A 9 -6.80 -12.98 15.95
C THR A 9 -7.15 -14.06 14.92
N THR A 10 -8.14 -13.82 14.07
CA THR A 10 -8.65 -14.81 13.08
C THR A 10 -7.59 -15.26 12.08
N LEU A 11 -6.63 -14.40 11.76
CA LEU A 11 -5.46 -14.71 10.92
C LEU A 11 -4.18 -15.01 11.74
N GLY A 12 -4.27 -15.05 13.06
CA GLY A 12 -3.15 -15.34 13.95
C GLY A 12 -2.64 -16.78 13.80
N GLY A 13 -1.31 -16.95 13.83
CA GLY A 13 -0.67 -18.26 13.80
C GLY A 13 -0.41 -18.86 12.42
N LEU A 14 -0.57 -18.09 11.34
CA LEU A 14 -0.29 -18.52 9.96
C LEU A 14 1.13 -19.13 9.80
N GLU A 15 2.14 -18.46 10.36
CA GLU A 15 3.55 -18.90 10.28
C GLU A 15 3.79 -20.26 10.96
N GLY A 16 2.99 -20.60 11.98
CA GLY A 16 3.11 -21.84 12.74
C GLY A 16 2.42 -23.05 12.12
N ILE A 17 1.76 -22.91 10.96
CA ILE A 17 1.03 -24.02 10.34
C ILE A 17 2.00 -25.07 9.77
N PRO A 18 1.94 -26.34 10.23
CA PRO A 18 2.80 -27.40 9.71
C PRO A 18 2.43 -27.76 8.27
N GLY A 19 3.41 -28.21 7.48
CA GLY A 19 3.21 -28.61 6.08
C GLY A 19 3.55 -27.53 5.03
N GLY A 20 4.24 -26.45 5.46
CA GLY A 20 4.80 -25.43 4.58
C GLY A 20 3.76 -24.55 3.88
N TYR A 21 4.19 -23.81 2.85
CA TYR A 21 3.38 -22.78 2.20
C TYR A 21 2.06 -23.27 1.62
N GLY A 22 1.98 -24.52 1.14
CA GLY A 22 0.72 -25.09 0.63
C GLY A 22 -0.32 -25.34 1.73
N ALA A 23 0.11 -25.75 2.93
CA ALA A 23 -0.78 -25.90 4.08
C ALA A 23 -1.20 -24.53 4.63
N GLN A 24 -0.25 -23.59 4.71
CA GLN A 24 -0.52 -22.20 5.06
C GLN A 24 -1.54 -21.56 4.13
N LEU A 25 -1.43 -21.75 2.81
CA LEU A 25 -2.37 -21.22 1.82
C LEU A 25 -3.81 -21.73 2.05
N ARG A 26 -3.98 -23.04 2.26
CA ARG A 26 -5.31 -23.63 2.53
C ARG A 26 -5.91 -23.08 3.83
N TRP A 27 -5.09 -22.95 4.85
CA TRP A 27 -5.49 -22.39 6.14
C TRP A 27 -5.88 -20.91 6.00
N ALA A 28 -5.04 -20.11 5.33
CA ALA A 28 -5.22 -18.68 5.10
C ALA A 28 -6.55 -18.41 4.38
N ARG A 29 -6.85 -19.17 3.33
CA ARG A 29 -8.13 -19.07 2.60
C ARG A 29 -9.34 -19.34 3.50
N THR A 30 -9.24 -20.33 4.38
CA THR A 30 -10.33 -20.68 5.30
C THR A 30 -10.55 -19.56 6.32
N ARG A 31 -9.47 -19.06 6.91
CA ARG A 31 -9.53 -18.00 7.93
C ARG A 31 -9.91 -16.63 7.36
N ALA A 32 -9.44 -16.30 6.16
CA ALA A 32 -9.83 -15.07 5.48
C ALA A 32 -11.36 -15.02 5.20
N LYS A 33 -12.00 -16.16 4.91
CA LYS A 33 -13.48 -16.21 4.77
C LYS A 33 -14.20 -15.93 6.09
N ALA A 34 -13.69 -16.47 7.20
CA ALA A 34 -14.23 -16.19 8.53
C ALA A 34 -14.06 -14.70 8.86
N LEU A 35 -12.84 -14.17 8.67
CA LEU A 35 -12.55 -12.75 8.92
C LEU A 35 -13.40 -11.83 8.04
N ARG A 36 -13.64 -12.17 6.76
CA ARG A 36 -14.54 -11.38 5.90
C ARG A 36 -15.94 -11.24 6.52
N THR A 37 -16.45 -12.31 7.12
CA THR A 37 -17.78 -12.32 7.75
C THR A 37 -17.78 -11.47 9.04
N GLU A 38 -16.74 -11.62 9.86
CA GLU A 38 -16.56 -10.83 11.09
C GLU A 38 -16.41 -9.34 10.77
N PHE A 39 -15.56 -9.00 9.80
CA PHE A 39 -15.25 -7.62 9.41
C PHE A 39 -16.47 -6.91 8.82
N ALA A 40 -17.29 -7.60 8.01
CA ALA A 40 -18.53 -7.04 7.49
C ALA A 40 -19.49 -6.55 8.59
N ALA A 41 -19.44 -7.17 9.78
CA ALA A 41 -20.28 -6.80 10.92
C ALA A 41 -19.71 -5.62 11.74
N THR A 42 -18.52 -5.11 11.42
CA THR A 42 -17.87 -4.03 12.19
C THR A 42 -18.41 -2.63 11.87
N GLY A 43 -19.33 -2.50 10.91
CA GLY A 43 -19.83 -1.21 10.43
C GLY A 43 -19.01 -0.67 9.25
N THR A 44 -19.10 0.63 9.03
CA THR A 44 -18.42 1.36 7.95
C THR A 44 -17.78 2.63 8.51
N PRO A 45 -16.70 3.16 7.89
CA PRO A 45 -16.20 4.49 8.23
C PRO A 45 -17.24 5.55 7.87
N ASP A 46 -17.06 6.78 8.37
CA ASP A 46 -17.92 7.91 8.00
C ASP A 46 -17.64 8.35 6.55
N SER A 47 -16.38 8.28 6.11
CA SER A 47 -16.04 8.56 4.72
C SER A 47 -14.69 7.99 4.30
N VAL A 48 -14.55 7.76 3.00
CA VAL A 48 -13.29 7.41 2.32
C VAL A 48 -13.17 8.29 1.09
N THR A 49 -12.04 8.96 0.92
CA THR A 49 -11.74 9.78 -0.27
C THR A 49 -10.38 9.41 -0.84
N THR A 50 -10.30 9.22 -2.16
CA THR A 50 -9.05 9.01 -2.87
C THR A 50 -8.47 10.31 -3.38
N CYS A 51 -7.17 10.49 -3.20
CA CYS A 51 -6.40 11.65 -3.61
C CYS A 51 -5.18 11.21 -4.43
N ASP A 52 -5.18 11.47 -5.73
CA ASP A 52 -4.05 11.16 -6.62
C ASP A 52 -2.84 12.04 -6.27
N LEU A 53 -1.67 11.43 -6.07
CA LEU A 53 -0.44 12.16 -5.75
C LEU A 53 0.45 12.29 -6.97
N VAL A 54 0.86 11.16 -7.55
CA VAL A 54 1.82 11.14 -8.65
C VAL A 54 1.62 9.92 -9.53
N THR A 55 1.77 10.09 -10.84
CA THR A 55 1.95 9.00 -11.80
C THR A 55 3.39 8.97 -12.26
N LEU A 56 4.01 7.80 -12.24
CA LEU A 56 5.42 7.62 -12.54
C LEU A 56 5.69 6.28 -13.25
N PRO A 57 6.82 6.15 -13.96
CA PRO A 57 7.19 4.90 -14.59
C PRO A 57 7.65 3.88 -13.55
N TYR A 58 7.23 2.63 -13.75
CA TYR A 58 7.63 1.51 -12.90
C TYR A 58 7.96 0.28 -13.76
N PRO A 59 9.01 -0.51 -13.46
CA PRO A 59 9.42 -1.59 -14.34
C PRO A 59 8.36 -2.67 -14.50
N THR A 60 8.00 -2.96 -15.74
CA THR A 60 6.99 -3.98 -16.10
C THR A 60 7.34 -5.34 -15.50
N ARG A 61 8.63 -5.69 -15.48
CA ARG A 61 9.13 -6.96 -14.94
C ARG A 61 8.93 -7.13 -13.44
N PHE A 62 8.78 -6.02 -12.69
CA PHE A 62 8.52 -6.05 -11.25
C PHE A 62 7.02 -6.10 -11.00
N GLY A 63 6.26 -5.17 -11.57
CA GLY A 63 4.82 -5.05 -11.31
C GLY A 63 3.97 -6.20 -11.88
N LEU A 64 4.42 -6.85 -12.96
CA LEU A 64 3.72 -7.97 -13.58
C LEU A 64 4.61 -9.21 -13.60
N PHE A 65 5.19 -9.50 -12.43
CA PHE A 65 6.28 -10.46 -12.25
C PHE A 65 6.02 -11.79 -12.95
N ARG A 66 6.92 -12.13 -13.89
CA ARG A 66 6.94 -13.35 -14.76
C ARG A 66 5.74 -13.51 -15.70
N ALA A 67 4.58 -12.95 -15.38
CA ALA A 67 3.35 -13.16 -16.12
C ALA A 67 3.26 -12.34 -17.42
N SER A 68 3.83 -11.12 -17.43
CA SER A 68 3.72 -10.22 -18.59
C SER A 68 4.62 -10.65 -19.75
N ARG A 69 4.09 -10.49 -20.97
CA ARG A 69 4.83 -10.54 -22.24
C ARG A 69 4.82 -9.20 -22.97
N ALA A 70 4.47 -8.11 -22.29
CA ALA A 70 4.55 -6.77 -22.86
C ALA A 70 6.01 -6.44 -23.20
N ILE A 71 6.21 -5.78 -24.35
CA ILE A 71 7.53 -5.34 -24.80
C ILE A 71 7.98 -4.06 -24.09
N ALA A 72 7.03 -3.29 -23.53
CA ALA A 72 7.33 -2.06 -22.84
C ALA A 72 8.11 -2.37 -21.54
N PRO A 73 9.32 -1.81 -21.36
CA PRO A 73 10.15 -2.07 -20.18
C PRO A 73 9.59 -1.41 -18.91
N PHE A 74 8.77 -0.36 -19.09
CA PHE A 74 8.06 0.34 -18.04
C PHE A 74 6.56 0.29 -18.28
N LEU A 75 5.82 0.34 -17.20
CA LEU A 75 4.40 0.63 -17.11
C LEU A 75 4.21 1.91 -16.29
N ALA A 76 2.99 2.46 -16.26
CA ALA A 76 2.68 3.61 -15.41
C ALA A 76 1.91 3.15 -14.17
N ILE A 77 2.37 3.55 -12.99
CA ILE A 77 1.60 3.42 -11.76
C ILE A 77 1.25 4.81 -11.26
N THR A 78 0.08 4.93 -10.64
CA THR A 78 -0.35 6.15 -9.98
C THR A 78 -0.48 5.88 -8.49
N ASN A 79 0.38 6.53 -7.71
CA ASN A 79 0.40 6.47 -6.26
C ASN A 79 -0.68 7.41 -5.71
N ARG A 80 -1.45 6.91 -4.74
CA ARG A 80 -2.63 7.60 -4.22
C ARG A 80 -2.66 7.54 -2.71
N MET A 81 -3.11 8.62 -2.11
CA MET A 81 -3.46 8.66 -0.70
C MET A 81 -4.96 8.36 -0.55
N LEU A 82 -5.34 7.57 0.46
CA LEU A 82 -6.72 7.51 0.93
C LEU A 82 -6.86 8.30 2.23
N VAL A 83 -7.89 9.15 2.29
CA VAL A 83 -8.30 9.85 3.51
C VAL A 83 -9.51 9.12 4.07
N VAL A 84 -9.36 8.53 5.25
CA VAL A 84 -10.39 7.73 5.93
C VAL A 84 -10.80 8.46 7.20
N ARG A 85 -12.10 8.66 7.39
CA ARG A 85 -12.66 9.25 8.62
C ARG A 85 -13.68 8.32 9.24
N TRP A 86 -13.63 8.17 10.55
CA TRP A 86 -14.65 7.44 11.31
C TRP A 86 -14.90 8.09 12.66
N THR A 87 -16.04 7.75 13.26
CA THR A 87 -16.39 8.14 14.61
C THR A 87 -16.31 6.93 15.53
N GLU A 88 -15.54 7.04 16.60
CA GLU A 88 -15.42 6.03 17.65
C GLU A 88 -16.73 5.89 18.43
N SER A 89 -16.87 4.79 19.18
CA SER A 89 -18.04 4.56 20.04
C SER A 89 -18.22 5.62 21.14
N ASP A 90 -17.16 6.35 21.51
CA ASP A 90 -17.19 7.47 22.45
C ASP A 90 -17.41 8.86 21.79
N GLY A 91 -17.66 8.89 20.48
CA GLY A 91 -17.96 10.11 19.73
C GLY A 91 -16.72 10.86 19.23
N ARG A 92 -15.50 10.41 19.53
CA ARG A 92 -14.29 11.02 18.96
C ARG A 92 -14.21 10.72 17.47
N ARG A 93 -13.94 11.77 16.68
CA ARG A 93 -13.68 11.65 15.24
C ARG A 93 -12.22 11.32 15.03
N ARG A 94 -11.95 10.47 14.03
CA ARG A 94 -10.62 10.06 13.63
C ARG A 94 -10.36 10.40 12.18
N VAL A 95 -9.13 10.78 11.88
CA VAL A 95 -8.63 10.96 10.52
C VAL A 95 -7.38 10.10 10.33
N LEU A 96 -7.44 9.17 9.38
CA LEU A 96 -6.31 8.36 8.94
C LEU A 96 -5.96 8.71 7.49
N LEU A 97 -4.67 8.93 7.25
CA LEU A 97 -4.11 9.03 5.92
C LEU A 97 -3.40 7.72 5.60
N PHE A 98 -3.88 7.01 4.58
CA PHE A 98 -3.21 5.84 4.03
C PHE A 98 -2.38 6.25 2.82
N GLU A 99 -1.10 5.88 2.79
CA GLU A 99 -0.13 6.27 1.76
C GLU A 99 -0.01 7.80 1.53
N PRO A 100 0.18 8.64 2.57
CA PRO A 100 0.46 10.06 2.41
C PRO A 100 1.92 10.27 1.93
N SER A 101 2.29 9.72 0.77
CA SER A 101 3.67 9.77 0.28
C SER A 101 4.14 11.19 0.00
N ASP A 102 5.34 11.51 0.47
CA ASP A 102 6.02 12.73 0.08
C ASP A 102 6.69 12.53 -1.30
N VAL A 103 5.99 12.95 -2.36
CA VAL A 103 6.48 12.81 -3.75
C VAL A 103 7.82 13.50 -3.96
N GLN A 104 8.12 14.58 -3.23
CA GLN A 104 9.36 15.31 -3.39
C GLN A 104 10.53 14.56 -2.75
N LEU A 105 10.37 14.11 -1.51
CA LEU A 105 11.42 13.37 -0.79
C LEU A 105 11.57 11.93 -1.30
N GLY A 106 10.48 11.30 -1.75
CA GLY A 106 10.52 9.96 -2.35
C GLY A 106 11.39 9.87 -3.60
N ARG A 107 11.66 10.98 -4.29
CA ARG A 107 12.61 11.06 -5.43
C ARG A 107 14.04 10.70 -5.04
N ASN A 108 14.40 10.83 -3.77
CA ASN A 108 15.73 10.53 -3.26
C ASN A 108 15.95 9.02 -3.04
N THR A 109 14.89 8.20 -3.14
CA THR A 109 14.98 6.74 -3.10
C THR A 109 16.04 6.26 -4.10
N PRO A 110 16.98 5.38 -3.71
CA PRO A 110 18.16 5.07 -4.54
C PRO A 110 17.83 4.64 -5.97
N TYR A 111 16.78 3.83 -6.16
CA TYR A 111 16.30 3.42 -7.47
C TYR A 111 15.86 4.62 -8.33
N PHE A 112 14.98 5.48 -7.81
CA PHE A 112 14.47 6.65 -8.55
C PHE A 112 15.54 7.72 -8.76
N ALA A 113 16.41 7.94 -7.77
CA ALA A 113 17.55 8.83 -7.92
C ALA A 113 18.50 8.35 -9.03
N ALA A 114 18.78 7.04 -9.10
CA ALA A 114 19.59 6.45 -10.16
C ALA A 114 18.91 6.52 -11.53
N LEU A 115 17.61 6.24 -11.61
CA LEU A 115 16.82 6.36 -12.84
C LEU A 115 16.82 7.80 -13.34
N SER A 116 16.62 8.77 -12.44
CA SER A 116 16.65 10.20 -12.78
C SER A 116 18.02 10.64 -13.29
N ARG A 117 19.15 10.16 -12.72
CA ARG A 117 20.49 10.50 -13.20
C ARG A 117 20.78 9.96 -14.61
N ARG A 118 20.14 8.85 -14.99
CA ARG A 118 20.31 8.20 -16.30
C ARG A 118 19.32 8.68 -17.36
N THR A 119 18.29 9.43 -16.96
CA THR A 119 17.21 9.87 -17.85
C THR A 119 17.41 11.34 -18.21
N PRO A 120 17.51 11.70 -19.51
CA PRO A 120 17.59 13.10 -19.92
C PRO A 120 16.42 13.93 -19.39
N ALA A 121 16.68 15.18 -18.96
CA ALA A 121 15.69 16.04 -18.31
C ALA A 121 14.36 16.22 -19.08
N PRO A 122 14.34 16.39 -20.43
CA PRO A 122 13.09 16.51 -21.17
C PRO A 122 12.24 15.24 -21.06
N VAL A 123 12.89 14.07 -21.10
CA VAL A 123 12.23 12.77 -20.98
C VAL A 123 11.68 12.58 -19.56
N ARG A 124 12.42 13.00 -18.54
CA ARG A 124 11.96 12.94 -17.14
C ARG A 124 10.65 13.70 -16.93
N SER A 125 10.54 14.91 -17.48
CA SER A 125 9.32 15.74 -17.36
C SER A 125 8.09 15.15 -18.05
N LEU A 126 8.29 14.26 -19.04
CA LEU A 126 7.22 13.58 -19.76
C LEU A 126 6.80 12.26 -19.09
N MET A 127 7.64 11.70 -18.21
CA MET A 127 7.39 10.41 -17.56
C MET A 127 6.66 10.52 -16.22
N VAL A 128 6.73 11.67 -15.55
CA VAL A 128 6.15 11.88 -14.23
C VAL A 128 5.06 12.94 -14.31
N THR A 129 3.88 12.65 -13.75
CA THR A 129 2.77 13.59 -13.63
C THR A 129 2.41 13.75 -12.17
N GLU A 130 2.63 14.93 -11.60
CA GLU A 130 2.16 15.29 -10.27
C GLU A 130 0.70 15.73 -10.34
N HIS A 131 -0.16 15.15 -9.50
CA HIS A 131 -1.61 15.42 -9.46
C HIS A 131 -2.00 16.31 -8.29
N GLY A 132 -1.20 16.31 -7.22
CA GLY A 132 -1.39 17.14 -6.04
C GLY A 132 -0.42 16.78 -4.93
N THR A 133 -0.47 17.54 -3.84
CA THR A 133 0.31 17.25 -2.62
C THR A 133 -0.62 16.79 -1.51
N VAL A 134 -0.09 16.04 -0.54
CA VAL A 134 -0.83 15.62 0.65
C VAL A 134 -1.53 16.82 1.30
N LEU A 135 -0.80 17.90 1.56
CA LEU A 135 -1.34 19.12 2.18
C LEU A 135 -2.38 19.83 1.30
N GLY A 136 -2.17 19.89 -0.02
CA GLY A 136 -3.14 20.48 -0.94
C GLY A 136 -4.47 19.73 -0.95
N HIS A 137 -4.41 18.39 -0.92
CA HIS A 137 -5.61 17.55 -0.83
C HIS A 137 -6.33 17.70 0.52
N LEU A 138 -5.60 17.72 1.64
CA LEU A 138 -6.20 17.95 2.96
C LEU A 138 -6.89 19.30 3.06
N ALA A 139 -6.25 20.36 2.56
CA ALA A 139 -6.86 21.70 2.48
C ALA A 139 -8.15 21.69 1.64
N GLY A 140 -8.15 21.00 0.49
CA GLY A 140 -9.33 20.81 -0.35
C GLY A 140 -10.47 20.03 0.32
N LEU A 141 -10.14 19.17 1.30
CA LEU A 141 -11.11 18.41 2.10
C LEU A 141 -11.51 19.11 3.41
N GLY A 142 -10.92 20.28 3.71
CA GLY A 142 -11.16 21.02 4.94
C GLY A 142 -10.61 20.31 6.19
N ILE A 143 -9.50 19.58 6.06
CA ILE A 143 -8.83 18.87 7.16
C ILE A 143 -7.57 19.66 7.52
N ALA A 144 -7.49 20.12 8.77
CA ALA A 144 -6.26 20.74 9.25
C ALA A 144 -5.20 19.67 9.57
N PRO A 145 -3.90 19.94 9.41
CA PRO A 145 -2.85 18.96 9.76
C PRO A 145 -2.93 18.45 11.20
N GLU A 146 -3.40 19.29 12.13
CA GLU A 146 -3.58 18.97 13.55
C GLU A 146 -4.74 17.98 13.80
N ASP A 147 -5.66 17.85 12.85
CA ASP A 147 -6.79 16.92 12.92
C ASP A 147 -6.40 15.49 12.48
N VAL A 148 -5.20 15.30 11.95
CA VAL A 148 -4.71 13.99 11.49
C VAL A 148 -4.25 13.16 12.69
N ASP A 149 -4.95 12.06 12.97
CA ASP A 149 -4.60 11.14 14.07
C ASP A 149 -3.59 10.08 13.65
N TYR A 150 -3.70 9.58 12.42
CA TYR A 150 -2.94 8.41 11.98
C TYR A 150 -2.38 8.57 10.57
N LEU A 151 -1.12 8.16 10.42
CA LEU A 151 -0.50 7.88 9.12
C LEU A 151 -0.34 6.36 9.03
N LEU A 152 -0.77 5.77 7.92
CA LEU A 152 -0.63 4.35 7.68
C LEU A 152 0.00 4.14 6.32
N PHE A 153 0.98 3.25 6.26
CA PHE A 153 1.59 2.82 5.02
C PHE A 153 1.47 1.30 4.95
N ASP A 154 1.24 0.74 3.77
CA ASP A 154 1.31 -0.70 3.58
C ASP A 154 2.73 -1.21 3.86
N HIS A 155 3.76 -0.41 3.53
CA HIS A 155 5.16 -0.58 3.89
C HIS A 155 5.96 0.70 3.63
N LEU A 156 7.26 0.73 3.95
CA LEU A 156 8.06 1.96 3.92
C LEU A 156 8.94 2.11 2.65
N HIS A 157 8.67 1.35 1.57
CA HIS A 157 9.36 1.62 0.30
C HIS A 157 9.08 3.05 -0.14
N THR A 158 10.14 3.74 -0.55
CA THR A 158 10.12 5.10 -1.10
C THR A 158 9.63 6.18 -0.15
N GLN A 159 9.24 5.81 1.09
CA GLN A 159 8.68 6.75 2.04
C GLN A 159 9.80 7.45 2.83
N ASP A 160 9.76 8.77 2.82
CA ASP A 160 10.52 9.63 3.71
C ASP A 160 9.52 10.40 4.59
N LEU A 161 9.51 10.07 5.87
CA LEU A 161 8.51 10.56 6.81
C LEU A 161 8.98 11.82 7.55
N ARG A 162 10.20 12.31 7.32
CA ARG A 162 10.79 13.41 8.11
C ARG A 162 9.87 14.64 8.13
N ARG A 163 9.28 15.00 6.99
CA ARG A 163 8.30 16.11 6.90
C ARG A 163 7.03 15.87 7.72
N TRP A 164 6.55 14.64 7.75
CA TRP A 164 5.29 14.29 8.40
C TRP A 164 5.40 14.23 9.91
N ILE A 165 6.46 13.61 10.42
CA ILE A 165 6.60 13.30 11.84
C ILE A 165 7.75 14.04 12.53
N GLY A 166 8.45 14.91 11.81
CA GLY A 166 9.54 15.72 12.33
C GLY A 166 10.82 14.92 12.62
N THR A 167 11.88 15.65 12.97
CA THR A 167 13.19 15.09 13.35
C THR A 167 13.67 15.65 14.67
N SER A 168 14.57 14.92 15.33
CA SER A 168 15.19 15.30 16.60
C SER A 168 16.46 16.14 16.42
N THR A 169 17.05 16.12 15.22
CA THR A 169 18.27 16.84 14.86
C THR A 169 18.07 17.64 13.56
N PRO A 170 18.89 18.69 13.32
CA PRO A 170 18.87 19.43 12.08
C PRO A 170 19.07 18.54 10.86
N GLN A 171 18.33 18.83 9.80
CA GLN A 171 18.38 18.08 8.54
C GLN A 171 18.95 18.99 7.45
N PRO A 172 20.09 18.63 6.82
CA PRO A 172 20.77 19.51 5.87
C PRO A 172 19.90 19.99 4.70
N ASP A 173 18.89 19.22 4.32
CA ASP A 173 17.92 19.53 3.26
C ASP A 173 16.71 20.36 3.72
N PHE A 174 16.60 20.69 5.02
CA PHE A 174 15.50 21.48 5.61
C PHE A 174 15.95 22.72 6.39
N GLY A 175 17.22 22.82 6.79
CA GLY A 175 17.80 24.00 7.45
C GLY A 175 18.55 23.69 8.74
N ASP A 176 18.86 24.74 9.50
CA ASP A 176 19.79 24.67 10.64
C ASP A 176 19.18 24.14 11.96
N GLY A 177 17.87 23.85 11.98
CA GLY A 177 17.14 23.38 13.16
C GLY A 177 16.46 22.02 12.95
N PRO A 178 16.08 21.31 14.03
CA PRO A 178 15.21 20.14 13.94
C PRO A 178 13.92 20.45 13.19
N LEU A 179 13.43 19.47 12.43
CA LEU A 179 12.21 19.64 11.66
C LEU A 179 10.99 19.40 12.56
N GLU A 180 10.15 20.42 12.72
CA GLU A 180 8.86 20.24 13.38
C GLU A 180 7.91 19.39 12.50
N PRO A 181 7.09 18.52 13.10
CA PRO A 181 6.13 17.71 12.35
C PRO A 181 5.08 18.56 11.67
N VAL A 182 4.79 18.28 10.41
CA VAL A 182 3.59 18.80 9.75
C VAL A 182 2.31 18.25 10.40
N PHE A 183 2.32 17.00 10.87
CA PHE A 183 1.19 16.39 11.57
C PHE A 183 1.52 16.19 13.04
N PRO A 184 1.36 17.22 13.90
CA PRO A 184 1.90 17.22 15.26
C PRO A 184 1.27 16.17 16.17
N HIS A 185 0.04 15.75 15.90
CA HIS A 185 -0.70 14.77 16.71
C HIS A 185 -0.68 13.36 16.12
N ALA A 186 -0.28 13.23 14.85
CA ALA A 186 -0.39 11.98 14.14
C ALA A 186 0.58 10.92 14.66
N LYS A 187 0.12 9.67 14.65
CA LYS A 187 0.96 8.50 14.88
C LYS A 187 1.05 7.62 13.63
N VAL A 188 2.24 7.12 13.36
CA VAL A 188 2.50 6.22 12.24
C VAL A 188 2.21 4.78 12.66
N ILE A 189 1.17 4.18 12.09
CA ILE A 189 0.84 2.77 12.30
C ILE A 189 1.67 1.94 11.32
N VAL A 190 2.57 1.11 11.84
CA VAL A 190 3.47 0.29 11.03
C VAL A 190 3.72 -1.05 11.71
N GLN A 191 3.87 -2.12 10.93
CA GLN A 191 4.30 -3.40 11.49
C GLN A 191 5.72 -3.25 12.05
N ARG A 192 5.96 -3.75 13.27
CA ARG A 192 7.28 -3.68 13.90
C ARG A 192 8.38 -4.34 13.05
N ARG A 193 8.03 -5.40 12.32
CA ARG A 193 8.96 -6.07 11.39
C ARG A 193 9.50 -5.13 10.30
N GLU A 194 8.71 -4.15 9.86
CA GLU A 194 9.15 -3.16 8.86
C GLU A 194 10.26 -2.27 9.42
N LEU A 195 10.07 -1.74 10.63
CA LEU A 195 11.06 -0.91 11.31
C LEU A 195 12.33 -1.69 11.64
N LEU A 196 12.18 -2.94 12.06
CA LEU A 196 13.33 -3.83 12.31
C LEU A 196 14.09 -4.12 11.01
N ALA A 197 13.40 -4.41 9.91
CA ALA A 197 14.04 -4.63 8.61
C ALA A 197 14.80 -3.39 8.13
N MET A 198 14.25 -2.19 8.33
CA MET A 198 14.91 -0.92 7.98
C MET A 198 16.25 -0.69 8.70
N SER A 199 16.44 -1.29 9.89
CA SER A 199 17.69 -1.14 10.65
C SER A 199 18.89 -1.83 10.00
N GLU A 200 18.66 -2.85 9.17
CA GLU A 200 19.70 -3.57 8.45
C GLU A 200 19.17 -4.18 7.14
N LEU A 201 19.13 -3.35 6.09
CA LEU A 201 18.56 -3.75 4.81
C LEU A 201 19.49 -4.67 4.00
N HIS A 202 18.92 -5.78 3.52
CA HIS A 202 19.56 -6.65 2.54
C HIS A 202 19.80 -5.92 1.21
N PRO A 203 20.87 -6.23 0.43
CA PRO A 203 21.12 -5.58 -0.86
C PRO A 203 19.97 -5.64 -1.88
N LEU A 204 19.06 -6.61 -1.75
CA LEU A 204 17.85 -6.70 -2.59
C LEU A 204 16.77 -5.67 -2.22
N GLN A 205 16.76 -5.19 -0.97
CA GLN A 205 15.81 -4.20 -0.44
C GLN A 205 16.34 -2.77 -0.60
N GLN A 206 17.65 -2.57 -0.41
CA GLN A 206 18.31 -1.26 -0.41
C GLN A 206 17.89 -0.30 -1.54
N PRO A 207 17.65 -0.73 -2.80
CA PRO A 207 17.25 0.18 -3.86
C PRO A 207 15.94 0.94 -3.60
N TRP A 208 15.07 0.41 -2.75
CA TRP A 208 13.69 0.88 -2.54
C TRP A 208 13.48 1.62 -1.23
N TYR A 209 14.48 1.64 -0.35
CA TYR A 209 14.38 2.23 0.98
C TYR A 209 15.32 3.42 1.16
N GLN A 210 14.99 4.26 2.14
CA GLN A 210 15.77 5.43 2.53
C GLN A 210 16.12 5.34 4.03
N PRO A 211 16.88 4.33 4.48
CA PRO A 211 17.09 4.07 5.93
C PRO A 211 17.70 5.28 6.65
N ASP A 212 18.53 6.05 5.96
CA ASP A 212 19.17 7.25 6.47
C ASP A 212 18.15 8.33 6.89
N ALA A 213 17.00 8.41 6.21
CA ALA A 213 15.93 9.34 6.54
C ALA A 213 15.21 8.99 7.87
N TYR A 214 15.40 7.77 8.39
CA TYR A 214 14.78 7.29 9.62
C TYR A 214 15.71 7.37 10.84
N ARG A 215 16.96 7.82 10.68
CA ARG A 215 17.91 7.91 11.81
C ARG A 215 17.48 8.92 12.87
N ASP A 216 16.97 10.06 12.42
CA ASP A 216 16.67 11.21 13.28
C ASP A 216 15.18 11.44 13.51
N VAL A 217 14.30 10.65 12.89
CA VAL A 217 12.85 10.75 13.13
C VAL A 217 12.53 10.37 14.57
N ARG A 218 11.50 11.01 15.12
CA ARG A 218 11.08 10.84 16.51
C ARG A 218 10.48 9.44 16.73
N PRO A 219 11.13 8.53 17.49
CA PRO A 219 10.65 7.16 17.67
C PRO A 219 9.24 7.07 18.26
N GLU A 220 8.88 8.03 19.12
CA GLU A 220 7.56 8.15 19.74
C GLU A 220 6.44 8.48 18.74
N ALA A 221 6.77 8.90 17.52
CA ALA A 221 5.78 9.09 16.46
C ALA A 221 5.25 7.75 15.90
N PHE A 222 5.96 6.64 16.12
CA PHE A 222 5.55 5.33 15.63
C PHE A 222 4.70 4.57 16.66
N LEU A 223 3.60 4.00 16.18
CA LEU A 223 2.87 2.92 16.83
C LEU A 223 3.23 1.62 16.11
N ALA A 224 4.31 1.00 16.58
CA ALA A 224 4.77 -0.29 16.05
C ALA A 224 3.86 -1.43 16.55
N VAL A 225 3.21 -2.12 15.62
CA VAL A 225 2.23 -3.18 15.90
C VAL A 225 2.74 -4.56 15.51
N ASP A 226 2.21 -5.60 16.14
CA ASP A 226 2.40 -6.99 15.70
C ASP A 226 1.06 -7.56 15.24
N GLY A 227 0.93 -7.82 13.94
CA GLY A 227 -0.25 -8.45 13.39
C GLY A 227 -1.36 -7.47 13.03
N SER A 228 -2.57 -8.01 12.97
CA SER A 228 -3.74 -7.32 12.40
C SER A 228 -4.57 -6.62 13.47
N LEU A 229 -5.11 -5.44 13.16
CA LEU A 229 -5.91 -4.61 14.09
C LEU A 229 -7.19 -4.11 13.41
N LEU A 230 -8.31 -4.16 14.13
CA LEU A 230 -9.50 -3.39 13.82
C LEU A 230 -9.33 -2.00 14.44
N LEU A 231 -9.19 -0.96 13.60
CA LEU A 231 -8.92 0.41 14.04
C LEU A 231 -10.19 1.16 14.42
N GLY A 232 -11.28 0.90 13.71
CA GLY A 232 -12.58 1.52 13.91
C GLY A 232 -13.66 0.82 13.09
N PRO A 233 -14.90 1.34 13.08
CA PRO A 233 -15.99 0.75 12.32
C PRO A 233 -15.63 0.61 10.83
N GLY A 234 -15.57 -0.63 10.33
CA GLY A 234 -15.22 -0.89 8.93
C GLY A 234 -13.81 -0.46 8.52
N VAL A 235 -12.88 -0.24 9.44
CA VAL A 235 -11.48 0.13 9.15
C VAL A 235 -10.54 -0.81 9.89
N ALA A 236 -9.78 -1.61 9.15
CA ALA A 236 -8.80 -2.52 9.72
C ALA A 236 -7.46 -2.47 8.97
N VAL A 237 -6.42 -2.90 9.65
CA VAL A 237 -5.11 -3.17 9.06
C VAL A 237 -4.77 -4.64 9.23
N ILE A 238 -4.44 -5.31 8.12
CA ILE A 238 -4.18 -6.75 8.08
C ILE A 238 -2.72 -7.00 7.76
N ALA A 239 -1.99 -7.68 8.65
CA ALA A 239 -0.63 -8.10 8.37
C ALA A 239 -0.63 -9.07 7.18
N THR A 240 0.05 -8.68 6.12
CA THR A 240 0.07 -9.35 4.81
C THR A 240 1.49 -9.36 4.26
N PRO A 241 2.44 -10.01 4.97
CA PRO A 241 3.86 -10.02 4.61
C PRO A 241 4.07 -10.67 3.24
N GLY A 242 5.16 -10.30 2.58
CA GLY A 242 5.62 -10.97 1.38
C GLY A 242 6.28 -10.03 0.39
N HIS A 243 5.57 -8.96 -0.04
CA HIS A 243 6.22 -7.90 -0.82
C HIS A 243 7.42 -7.34 -0.05
N VAL A 244 7.20 -7.10 1.24
CA VAL A 244 8.23 -6.98 2.29
C VAL A 244 7.75 -7.66 3.58
N LEU A 245 8.66 -7.98 4.51
CA LEU A 245 8.35 -8.66 5.77
C LEU A 245 7.32 -7.91 6.63
N GLY A 246 7.33 -6.57 6.56
CA GLY A 246 6.46 -5.70 7.31
C GLY A 246 5.18 -5.26 6.58
N ASN A 247 4.91 -5.83 5.40
CA ASN A 247 3.78 -5.40 4.59
C ASN A 247 2.44 -5.61 5.32
N GLN A 248 1.57 -4.61 5.25
CA GLN A 248 0.23 -4.61 5.81
C GLN A 248 -0.78 -4.06 4.80
N THR A 249 -2.03 -4.48 4.91
CA THR A 249 -3.12 -4.12 4.00
C THR A 249 -4.15 -3.29 4.74
N LEU A 250 -4.55 -2.16 4.18
CA LEU A 250 -5.74 -1.44 4.64
C LEU A 250 -6.99 -2.18 4.15
N LEU A 251 -7.89 -2.51 5.08
CA LEU A 251 -9.19 -3.10 4.79
C LEU A 251 -10.30 -2.09 5.13
N LEU A 252 -11.21 -1.87 4.19
CA LEU A 252 -12.30 -0.90 4.32
C LEU A 252 -13.64 -1.57 4.01
N ASN A 253 -14.60 -1.50 4.92
CA ASN A 253 -15.99 -1.88 4.65
C ASN A 253 -16.77 -0.63 4.24
N THR A 254 -17.20 -0.56 2.98
CA THR A 254 -17.91 0.61 2.43
C THR A 254 -19.34 0.24 2.04
N SER A 255 -20.12 1.24 1.64
CA SER A 255 -21.45 1.03 1.04
C SER A 255 -21.46 0.15 -0.22
N SER A 256 -20.31 -0.01 -0.89
CA SER A 256 -20.16 -0.88 -2.07
C SER A 256 -19.65 -2.29 -1.75
N GLY A 257 -19.28 -2.53 -0.50
CA GLY A 257 -18.67 -3.78 -0.01
C GLY A 257 -17.27 -3.55 0.57
N ILE A 258 -16.58 -4.66 0.83
CA ILE A 258 -15.25 -4.71 1.42
C ILE A 258 -14.18 -4.49 0.35
N TRP A 259 -13.25 -3.60 0.65
CA TRP A 259 -12.06 -3.26 -0.13
C TRP A 259 -10.79 -3.61 0.61
N ALA A 260 -9.74 -3.99 -0.12
CA ALA A 260 -8.38 -4.12 0.38
C ALA A 260 -7.43 -3.24 -0.44
N SER A 261 -6.44 -2.65 0.22
CA SER A 261 -5.43 -1.80 -0.42
C SER A 261 -4.04 -2.07 0.14
N SER A 262 -3.11 -2.40 -0.76
CA SER A 262 -1.68 -2.65 -0.49
C SER A 262 -0.89 -2.64 -1.81
N GLU A 263 0.44 -2.70 -1.73
CA GLU A 263 1.34 -2.82 -2.89
C GLU A 263 1.77 -4.27 -3.19
N ASN A 264 1.12 -5.28 -2.58
CA ASN A 264 1.40 -6.69 -2.89
C ASN A 264 1.13 -7.02 -4.38
N ALA A 265 0.22 -6.27 -5.02
CA ALA A 265 0.00 -6.27 -6.45
C ALA A 265 -0.33 -4.84 -6.94
N ILE A 266 -0.02 -4.56 -8.20
CA ILE A 266 -0.20 -3.22 -8.80
C ILE A 266 -1.46 -3.05 -9.63
N ALA A 267 -2.31 -4.07 -9.78
CA ALA A 267 -3.57 -3.95 -10.54
C ALA A 267 -4.67 -4.86 -9.96
N ALA A 268 -5.93 -4.44 -10.07
CA ALA A 268 -7.08 -5.27 -9.66
C ALA A 268 -7.11 -6.63 -10.40
N GLU A 269 -6.72 -6.65 -11.68
CA GLU A 269 -6.63 -7.87 -12.47
C GLU A 269 -5.49 -8.79 -12.03
N CYS A 270 -4.51 -8.32 -11.26
CA CYS A 270 -3.50 -9.21 -10.68
C CYS A 270 -4.09 -10.19 -9.67
N LEU A 271 -5.29 -9.94 -9.12
CA LEU A 271 -6.00 -10.89 -8.26
C LEU A 271 -7.02 -11.75 -9.05
N THR A 272 -7.26 -11.42 -10.31
CA THR A 272 -8.15 -12.15 -11.23
C THR A 272 -7.52 -12.26 -12.63
N PRO A 273 -6.29 -12.79 -12.72
CA PRO A 273 -5.48 -12.70 -13.93
C PRO A 273 -6.10 -13.42 -15.12
N GLU A 274 -7.01 -14.37 -14.90
CA GLU A 274 -7.80 -15.06 -15.92
C GLU A 274 -8.62 -14.12 -16.82
N HIS A 275 -8.98 -12.92 -16.33
CA HIS A 275 -9.76 -11.92 -17.07
C HIS A 275 -8.90 -10.87 -17.78
N SER A 276 -7.58 -10.94 -17.60
CA SER A 276 -6.65 -9.96 -18.17
C SER A 276 -6.54 -10.06 -19.70
N ARG A 277 -6.57 -8.90 -20.35
CA ARG A 277 -6.24 -8.69 -21.77
C ARG A 277 -4.78 -8.29 -21.98
N MET A 278 -4.03 -8.00 -20.92
CA MET A 278 -2.60 -7.68 -21.03
C MET A 278 -1.84 -8.90 -21.58
N PRO A 279 -0.84 -8.70 -22.47
CA PRO A 279 -0.09 -9.80 -23.05
C PRO A 279 0.54 -10.70 -21.98
N GLY A 280 0.23 -11.99 -22.02
CA GLY A 280 0.83 -13.00 -21.16
C GLY A 280 0.05 -13.32 -19.89
N ILE A 281 -0.62 -12.34 -19.25
CA ILE A 281 -1.18 -12.49 -17.90
C ILE A 281 -2.18 -13.64 -17.78
N ALA A 282 -3.25 -13.63 -18.57
CA ALA A 282 -4.25 -14.70 -18.51
C ALA A 282 -3.71 -16.06 -18.97
N ARG A 283 -2.72 -16.07 -19.87
CA ARG A 283 -2.04 -17.30 -20.31
C ARG A 283 -1.18 -17.87 -19.19
N TRP A 284 -0.46 -17.02 -18.45
CA TRP A 284 0.37 -17.41 -17.31
C TRP A 284 -0.49 -18.06 -16.23
N ALA A 285 -1.59 -17.41 -15.82
CA ALA A 285 -2.51 -17.95 -14.84
C ALA A 285 -3.01 -19.36 -15.20
N ARG A 286 -3.43 -19.56 -16.46
CA ARG A 286 -3.87 -20.88 -16.94
C ARG A 286 -2.73 -21.91 -17.03
N ALA A 287 -1.56 -21.53 -17.52
CA ALA A 287 -0.46 -22.47 -17.71
C ALA A 287 0.17 -22.93 -16.38
N TRP A 288 0.30 -22.01 -15.42
CA TRP A 288 0.92 -22.27 -14.12
C TRP A 288 -0.06 -22.60 -13.00
N GLN A 289 -1.38 -22.50 -13.28
CA GLN A 289 -2.44 -22.68 -12.28
C GLN A 289 -2.27 -21.73 -11.08
N GLN A 290 -1.77 -20.52 -11.34
CA GLN A 290 -1.59 -19.47 -10.34
C GLN A 290 -2.76 -18.49 -10.42
N GLU A 291 -3.32 -18.14 -9.26
CA GLU A 291 -4.55 -17.34 -9.17
C GLU A 291 -4.28 -15.85 -8.91
N VAL A 292 -3.02 -15.46 -8.75
CA VAL A 292 -2.57 -14.08 -8.52
C VAL A 292 -1.25 -13.78 -9.26
N VAL A 293 -0.97 -12.51 -9.52
CA VAL A 293 0.29 -11.99 -10.07
C VAL A 293 0.93 -11.03 -9.07
N LEU A 294 2.20 -11.27 -8.74
CA LEU A 294 2.91 -10.54 -7.69
C LEU A 294 3.49 -9.21 -8.20
N ASN A 295 3.55 -8.20 -7.33
CA ASN A 295 4.49 -7.10 -7.46
C ASN A 295 5.83 -7.48 -6.78
N ALA A 296 6.91 -7.61 -7.54
CA ALA A 296 8.13 -8.27 -7.07
C ALA A 296 9.41 -7.45 -7.32
N ASN A 297 9.39 -6.15 -7.02
CA ASN A 297 10.61 -5.33 -6.98
C ASN A 297 11.54 -5.70 -5.82
N THR A 298 10.97 -6.19 -4.72
CA THR A 298 11.70 -6.81 -3.60
C THR A 298 11.18 -8.24 -3.49
N ILE A 299 12.06 -9.21 -3.76
CA ILE A 299 11.72 -10.65 -3.80
C ILE A 299 12.21 -11.29 -2.50
N GLU A 300 11.49 -11.08 -1.40
CA GLU A 300 11.84 -11.69 -0.12
C GLU A 300 11.33 -13.13 -0.08
N THR A 301 10.01 -13.32 -0.04
CA THR A 301 9.37 -14.64 -0.02
C THR A 301 8.16 -14.68 -0.96
N THR A 302 8.37 -15.15 -2.20
CA THR A 302 7.30 -15.24 -3.22
C THR A 302 6.08 -16.06 -2.79
N ALA A 303 6.29 -17.13 -2.01
CA ALA A 303 5.20 -17.98 -1.53
C ALA A 303 4.38 -17.33 -0.41
N GLU A 304 5.03 -16.56 0.46
CA GLU A 304 4.36 -15.79 1.51
C GLU A 304 3.55 -14.64 0.91
N GLN A 305 4.14 -13.92 -0.06
CA GLN A 305 3.43 -12.89 -0.82
C GLN A 305 2.22 -13.44 -1.57
N TYR A 306 2.36 -14.62 -2.18
CA TYR A 306 1.23 -15.32 -2.81
C TYR A 306 0.12 -15.62 -1.78
N ASN A 307 0.48 -16.12 -0.59
CA ASN A 307 -0.49 -16.39 0.47
C ASN A 307 -1.20 -15.11 0.94
N SER A 308 -0.47 -14.00 1.10
CA SER A 308 -1.02 -12.69 1.45
C SER A 308 -1.98 -12.15 0.38
N LEU A 309 -1.62 -12.26 -0.90
CA LEU A 309 -2.54 -11.90 -2.00
C LEU A 309 -3.79 -12.77 -2.03
N VAL A 310 -3.71 -14.04 -1.61
CA VAL A 310 -4.90 -14.90 -1.48
C VAL A 310 -5.75 -14.50 -0.28
N ILE A 311 -5.16 -14.02 0.81
CA ILE A 311 -5.90 -13.42 1.93
C ILE A 311 -6.65 -12.18 1.44
N GLU A 312 -5.96 -11.22 0.81
CA GLU A 312 -6.54 -10.00 0.24
C GLU A 312 -7.67 -10.34 -0.75
N LYS A 313 -7.41 -11.25 -1.70
CA LYS A 313 -8.38 -11.77 -2.67
C LYS A 313 -9.63 -12.39 -2.03
N THR A 314 -9.47 -13.04 -0.88
CA THR A 314 -10.58 -13.72 -0.19
C THR A 314 -11.40 -12.77 0.68
N LEU A 315 -10.79 -11.69 1.19
CA LEU A 315 -11.43 -10.72 2.07
C LEU A 315 -12.38 -9.77 1.32
N VAL A 316 -12.07 -9.43 0.09
CA VAL A 316 -12.76 -8.37 -0.66
C VAL A 316 -13.98 -8.86 -1.43
N ASP A 317 -14.90 -7.93 -1.70
CA ASP A 317 -16.06 -8.15 -2.56
C ASP A 317 -15.71 -8.03 -4.05
N ARG A 318 -16.66 -8.41 -4.92
CA ARG A 318 -16.57 -8.15 -6.37
C ARG A 318 -16.84 -6.69 -6.66
N SER A 319 -16.15 -6.14 -7.65
CA SER A 319 -16.39 -4.76 -8.10
C SER A 319 -17.82 -4.62 -8.63
N GLN A 320 -18.49 -3.54 -8.23
CA GLN A 320 -19.82 -3.17 -8.76
C GLN A 320 -19.75 -2.70 -10.22
N ALA A 321 -18.59 -2.18 -10.66
CA ALA A 321 -18.41 -1.70 -12.03
C ALA A 321 -18.20 -2.85 -13.03
N ASP A 322 -17.49 -3.90 -12.61
CA ASP A 322 -17.32 -5.13 -13.39
C ASP A 322 -17.06 -6.32 -12.46
N PRO A 323 -18.04 -7.23 -12.30
CA PRO A 323 -17.96 -8.31 -11.31
C PRO A 323 -16.92 -9.38 -11.63
N ARG A 324 -16.25 -9.29 -12.80
CA ARG A 324 -15.07 -10.11 -13.09
C ARG A 324 -13.88 -9.73 -12.20
N PHE A 325 -13.80 -8.48 -11.78
CA PHE A 325 -12.72 -7.96 -10.95
C PHE A 325 -13.14 -7.83 -9.48
N LEU A 326 -12.14 -7.77 -8.60
CA LEU A 326 -12.33 -7.67 -7.16
C LEU A 326 -12.13 -6.23 -6.70
N GLN A 327 -12.70 -5.88 -5.54
CA GLN A 327 -12.49 -4.61 -4.82
C GLN A 327 -11.12 -4.57 -4.14
N PHE A 328 -10.07 -4.87 -4.90
CA PHE A 328 -8.68 -4.66 -4.51
C PHE A 328 -8.18 -3.39 -5.20
N PHE A 329 -7.76 -2.42 -4.40
CA PHE A 329 -7.30 -1.11 -4.84
C PHE A 329 -5.82 -0.96 -4.51
N PRO A 330 -4.90 -1.17 -5.46
CA PRO A 330 -3.47 -1.00 -5.19
C PRO A 330 -3.16 0.41 -4.70
N SER A 331 -2.27 0.54 -3.71
CA SER A 331 -1.70 1.83 -3.28
C SER A 331 -1.02 2.57 -4.44
N SER A 332 -0.34 1.81 -5.29
CA SER A 332 0.24 2.21 -6.58
C SER A 332 -0.46 1.50 -7.74
N GLU A 333 -1.61 2.04 -8.19
CA GLU A 333 -2.45 1.38 -9.21
C GLU A 333 -1.87 1.59 -10.62
N LEU A 334 -1.76 0.49 -11.36
CA LEU A 334 -1.45 0.46 -12.79
C LEU A 334 -2.48 1.28 -13.56
N THR A 335 -2.00 2.29 -14.27
CA THR A 335 -2.80 3.14 -15.13
C THR A 335 -2.36 3.03 -16.59
N ALA A 336 -3.31 3.22 -17.51
CA ALA A 336 -3.01 3.21 -18.93
C ALA A 336 -2.18 4.43 -19.31
N ALA A 337 -1.09 4.21 -20.04
CA ALA A 337 -0.28 5.27 -20.63
C ALA A 337 0.01 4.91 -22.09
N TRP A 338 -0.23 5.86 -23.00
CA TRP A 338 -0.04 5.65 -24.44
C TRP A 338 1.43 5.33 -24.80
N THR A 339 2.37 5.75 -23.96
CA THR A 339 3.81 5.50 -24.09
C THR A 339 4.23 4.07 -23.72
N ASN A 340 3.36 3.28 -23.09
CA ASN A 340 3.66 1.95 -22.56
C ASN A 340 2.77 0.88 -23.24
N PRO A 341 3.01 0.55 -24.52
CA PRO A 341 2.17 -0.38 -25.26
C PRO A 341 2.19 -1.78 -24.64
N GLY A 342 1.01 -2.37 -24.48
CA GLY A 342 0.83 -3.71 -23.92
C GLY A 342 0.76 -3.76 -22.39
N THR A 343 0.85 -2.64 -21.67
CA THR A 343 0.69 -2.61 -20.20
C THR A 343 -0.56 -1.86 -19.76
N SER A 344 -1.46 -1.53 -20.69
CA SER A 344 -2.74 -0.92 -20.34
C SER A 344 -3.62 -1.95 -19.61
N PRO A 345 -4.07 -1.64 -18.40
CA PRO A 345 -4.91 -2.56 -17.63
C PRO A 345 -6.24 -2.80 -18.34
N THR A 346 -6.77 -4.00 -18.18
CA THR A 346 -8.12 -4.37 -18.62
C THR A 346 -9.18 -3.62 -17.82
N PHE A 347 -8.89 -3.35 -16.55
CA PHE A 347 -9.77 -2.72 -15.60
C PHE A 347 -8.97 -1.94 -14.55
N THR A 348 -9.48 -0.76 -14.17
CA THR A 348 -8.88 0.16 -13.19
C THR A 348 -10.01 0.73 -12.36
N HIS A 349 -9.86 0.74 -11.02
CA HIS A 349 -10.85 1.33 -10.12
C HIS A 349 -10.74 2.85 -10.08
N LYS A 350 -9.52 3.40 -10.12
CA LYS A 350 -9.17 4.83 -10.01
C LYS A 350 -9.46 5.48 -8.66
N ALA A 351 -10.51 5.08 -7.97
CA ALA A 351 -10.85 5.59 -6.65
C ALA A 351 -11.64 4.58 -5.81
N VAL A 352 -11.48 4.69 -4.50
CA VAL A 352 -12.38 4.14 -3.48
C VAL A 352 -13.07 5.33 -2.81
N THR A 353 -14.40 5.36 -2.83
CA THR A 353 -15.18 6.45 -2.24
C THR A 353 -16.27 5.93 -1.34
N HIS A 354 -16.44 6.58 -0.18
CA HIS A 354 -17.53 6.31 0.76
C HIS A 354 -17.95 7.60 1.47
N ARG A 355 -19.25 7.73 1.78
CA ARG A 355 -19.87 8.90 2.42
C ARG A 355 -21.01 8.47 3.32
#